data_AF-A0A927RDW1-F1
#
_entry.id   AF-A0A927RDW1-F1
#
_cell.length_a   1.000
_cell.length_b   1.000
_cell.length_c   1.000
_cell.angle_alpha   90.00
_cell.angle_beta   90.00
_cell.angle_gamma   90.00
#
_symmetry.space_group_name_H-M   'P 1'
#
loop_
_entity.id
_entity.type
_entity.pdbx_description
1 polymer ?
#
loop_
_entity_poly.entity_id
_entity_poly.type
_entity_poly.pdbx_seq_one_letter_code
_entity_poly.pdbx_strand_id
1 'polypeptide(L)'
;MTERKPTGLNFESWVDKQIREATERGDFDNLPGAGKPIADLDRPYDEVWVTNHLRREGLSSEDLLPTPLRLRKEVERFPETAAKLRTEVAVRDAAEELNTRIMAWLRAPFGPPIPVRPVKVEEAVQRWRSDREAARRAERQAAPTATNTPTDQQGSTPRRRPWWSRLLRRPS
;
A
#
# COMPACT_ATOMS: atom_id res chain seq x y z
N MET A 1 20.26 21.68 -23.91
CA MET A 1 19.22 22.14 -24.84
C MET A 1 19.39 21.36 -26.12
N THR A 2 18.38 20.60 -26.57
CA THR A 2 18.42 19.93 -27.88
C THR A 2 17.98 20.92 -28.95
N GLU A 3 18.88 21.23 -29.88
CA GLU A 3 18.60 22.11 -31.02
C GLU A 3 17.57 21.42 -31.94
N ARG A 4 16.62 22.18 -32.51
CA ARG A 4 15.61 21.61 -33.42
C ARG A 4 16.17 21.52 -34.84
N LYS A 5 15.71 20.51 -35.59
CA LYS A 5 16.02 20.33 -37.01
C LYS A 5 15.72 21.60 -37.83
N PRO A 6 16.69 22.15 -38.59
CA PRO A 6 16.45 23.28 -39.50
C PRO A 6 15.56 22.91 -40.68
N THR A 7 14.72 23.84 -41.13
CA THR A 7 13.88 23.67 -42.32
C THR A 7 14.74 23.62 -43.59
N GLY A 8 14.52 22.59 -44.43
CA GLY A 8 15.26 22.39 -45.70
C GLY A 8 16.36 21.31 -45.67
N LEU A 9 16.70 20.76 -44.50
CA LEU A 9 17.64 19.61 -44.40
C LEU A 9 16.88 18.28 -44.30
N ASN A 10 17.46 17.20 -44.84
CA ASN A 10 16.93 15.85 -44.61
C ASN A 10 17.19 15.42 -43.15
N PHE A 11 16.37 14.51 -42.61
CA PHE A 11 16.48 14.02 -41.23
C PHE A 11 17.82 13.31 -40.99
N GLU A 12 18.21 12.42 -41.91
CA GLU A 12 19.50 11.72 -41.87
C GLU A 12 20.66 12.71 -41.80
N SER A 13 20.74 13.66 -42.75
CA SER A 13 21.83 14.66 -42.80
C SER A 13 21.93 15.54 -41.54
N TRP A 14 20.81 15.87 -40.89
CA TRP A 14 20.83 16.63 -39.65
C TRP A 14 21.28 15.79 -38.45
N VAL A 15 20.81 14.54 -38.35
CA VAL A 15 21.23 13.60 -37.31
C VAL A 15 22.71 13.25 -37.46
N ASP A 16 23.19 12.98 -38.67
CA ASP A 16 24.59 12.68 -38.96
C ASP A 16 25.51 13.84 -38.55
N LYS A 17 25.10 15.09 -38.81
CA LYS A 17 25.81 16.28 -38.37
C LYS A 17 25.91 16.34 -36.84
N GLN A 18 24.80 16.09 -36.14
CA GLN A 18 24.77 16.09 -34.66
C GLN A 18 25.63 14.97 -34.06
N ILE A 19 25.61 13.77 -34.66
CA ILE A 19 26.45 12.65 -34.24
C ILE A 19 27.93 13.02 -34.41
N ARG A 20 28.31 13.56 -35.58
CA ARG A 20 29.69 13.99 -35.84
C ARG A 20 30.15 15.06 -34.85
N GLU A 21 29.35 16.09 -34.62
CA GLU A 21 29.66 17.17 -33.68
C GLU A 21 29.72 16.70 -32.21
N ALA A 22 28.91 15.70 -31.82
CA ALA A 22 28.99 15.07 -30.50
C ALA A 22 30.26 14.21 -30.36
N THR A 23 30.63 13.46 -31.39
CA THR A 23 31.89 12.70 -31.43
C THR A 23 33.11 13.62 -31.39
N GLU A 24 33.14 14.71 -32.16
CA GLU A 24 34.23 15.69 -32.16
C GLU A 24 34.41 16.38 -30.79
N ARG A 25 33.32 16.54 -30.03
CA ARG A 25 33.36 17.08 -28.67
C ARG A 25 33.71 16.06 -27.60
N GLY A 26 33.85 14.78 -27.97
CA GLY A 26 34.10 13.70 -27.03
C GLY A 26 32.91 13.38 -26.12
N ASP A 27 31.68 13.72 -26.51
CA ASP A 27 30.47 13.42 -25.72
C ASP A 27 30.26 11.89 -25.55
N PHE A 28 30.88 11.09 -26.42
CA PHE A 28 30.90 9.62 -26.34
C PHE A 28 32.15 9.05 -25.65
N ASP A 29 33.10 9.89 -25.24
CA ASP A 29 34.30 9.45 -24.51
C ASP A 29 33.98 9.21 -23.03
N ASN A 30 34.63 8.22 -22.42
CA ASN A 30 34.48 7.87 -20.99
C ASN A 30 33.05 7.59 -20.53
N LEU A 31 32.17 7.13 -21.43
CA LEU A 31 30.81 6.75 -21.03
C LEU A 31 30.86 5.66 -19.94
N PRO A 32 29.97 5.75 -18.94
CA PRO A 32 29.86 4.71 -17.92
C PRO A 32 29.48 3.38 -18.58
N GLY A 33 30.43 2.45 -18.65
CA GLY A 33 30.26 1.16 -19.31
C GLY A 33 30.99 1.01 -20.65
N ALA A 34 31.61 2.07 -21.18
CA ALA A 34 32.40 1.99 -22.42
C ALA A 34 33.52 0.94 -22.30
N GLY A 35 33.56 0.01 -23.26
CA GLY A 35 34.53 -1.08 -23.30
C GLY A 35 34.37 -2.16 -22.23
N LYS A 36 33.40 -2.03 -21.30
CA LYS A 36 33.10 -3.06 -20.32
C LYS A 36 32.15 -4.09 -20.94
N PRO A 37 32.28 -5.38 -20.60
CA PRO A 37 31.28 -6.37 -21.00
C PRO A 37 29.90 -5.94 -20.50
N ILE A 38 28.88 -6.16 -21.32
CA ILE A 38 27.49 -5.92 -20.92
C ILE A 38 27.22 -6.85 -19.74
N ALA A 39 26.95 -6.26 -18.57
CA ALA A 39 26.64 -7.04 -17.39
C ALA A 39 25.41 -7.92 -17.66
N ASP A 40 25.50 -9.18 -17.25
CA ASP A 40 24.41 -10.16 -17.33
C ASP A 40 23.93 -10.52 -18.76
N LEU A 41 24.76 -10.29 -19.79
CA LEU A 41 24.45 -10.65 -21.18
C LEU A 41 24.20 -12.16 -21.38
N ASP A 42 24.88 -13.00 -20.59
CA ASP A 42 24.74 -14.46 -20.64
C ASP A 42 23.58 -14.99 -19.78
N ARG A 43 22.88 -14.10 -19.07
CA ARG A 43 21.72 -14.51 -18.26
C ARG A 43 20.50 -14.70 -19.16
N PRO A 44 19.63 -15.68 -18.83
CA PRO A 44 18.31 -15.77 -19.45
C PRO A 44 17.57 -14.44 -19.34
N TYR A 45 16.82 -14.07 -20.37
CA TYR A 45 15.97 -12.88 -20.36
C TYR A 45 15.05 -12.92 -19.13
N ASP A 46 15.23 -11.95 -18.23
CA ASP A 46 14.48 -11.84 -16.99
C ASP A 46 13.69 -10.54 -16.97
N GLU A 47 12.36 -10.62 -16.98
CA GLU A 47 11.46 -9.47 -16.87
C GLU A 47 11.63 -8.69 -15.54
N VAL A 48 12.42 -9.21 -14.59
CA VAL A 48 12.83 -8.51 -13.37
C VAL A 48 13.56 -7.19 -13.67
N TRP A 49 14.15 -7.00 -14.87
CA TRP A 49 14.72 -5.70 -15.25
C TRP A 49 13.66 -4.57 -15.24
N VAL A 50 12.43 -4.87 -15.69
CA VAL A 50 11.31 -3.90 -15.69
C VAL A 50 10.94 -3.56 -14.25
N THR A 51 10.84 -4.57 -13.39
CA THR A 51 10.51 -4.38 -11.96
C THR A 51 11.61 -3.57 -11.23
N ASN A 52 12.87 -3.82 -11.54
CA ASN A 52 14.01 -3.07 -10.97
C ASN A 52 14.04 -1.63 -11.48
N HIS A 53 13.73 -1.40 -12.76
CA HIS A 53 13.61 -0.08 -13.34
C HIS A 53 12.50 0.71 -12.65
N LEU A 54 11.31 0.13 -12.49
CA LEU A 54 10.18 0.77 -11.81
C LEU A 54 10.49 1.11 -10.36
N ARG A 55 11.12 0.18 -9.63
CA ARG A 55 11.55 0.44 -8.25
C ARG A 55 12.51 1.62 -8.17
N ARG A 56 13.43 1.75 -9.14
CA ARG A 56 14.38 2.87 -9.20
C ARG A 56 13.68 4.20 -9.49
N GLU A 57 12.65 4.19 -10.34
CA GLU A 57 11.85 5.38 -10.66
C GLU A 57 10.73 5.66 -9.63
N GLY A 58 10.62 4.86 -8.56
CA GLY A 58 9.58 5.01 -7.53
C GLY A 58 8.17 4.64 -7.99
N LEU A 59 8.05 3.92 -9.11
CA LEU A 59 6.76 3.48 -9.67
C LEU A 59 6.37 2.10 -9.12
N SER A 60 5.09 1.92 -8.81
CA SER A 60 4.57 0.60 -8.45
C SER A 60 4.35 -0.23 -9.70
N SER A 61 4.62 -1.53 -9.63
CA SER A 61 4.27 -2.46 -10.72
C SER A 61 2.76 -2.52 -10.98
N GLU A 62 1.95 -2.05 -10.03
CA GLU A 62 0.49 -1.99 -10.15
C GLU A 62 0.00 -0.86 -11.07
N ASP A 63 0.78 0.20 -11.20
CA ASP A 63 0.43 1.35 -12.04
C ASP A 63 0.52 1.01 -13.53
N LEU A 64 1.33 0.01 -13.88
CA LEU A 64 1.48 -0.50 -15.24
C LEU A 64 0.51 -1.63 -15.60
N LEU A 65 -0.25 -2.15 -14.63
CA LEU A 65 -1.17 -3.24 -14.93
C LEU A 65 -2.28 -2.76 -15.86
N PRO A 66 -2.69 -3.57 -16.84
CA PRO A 66 -3.90 -3.30 -17.58
C PRO A 66 -5.07 -3.08 -16.63
N THR A 67 -5.93 -2.12 -16.96
CA THR A 67 -7.10 -1.72 -16.15
C THR A 67 -7.86 -2.89 -15.52
N PRO A 68 -8.24 -3.98 -16.25
CA PRO A 68 -9.00 -5.05 -15.63
C PRO A 68 -8.19 -5.88 -14.62
N LEU A 69 -6.88 -6.01 -14.80
CA LEU A 69 -6.03 -6.70 -13.84
C LEU A 69 -5.86 -5.88 -12.55
N ARG A 70 -5.77 -4.55 -12.69
CA ARG A 70 -5.77 -3.62 -11.55
C ARG A 70 -7.09 -3.72 -10.77
N LEU A 71 -8.22 -3.61 -11.45
CA LEU A 71 -9.55 -3.74 -10.82
C LEU A 71 -9.73 -5.09 -10.13
N ARG A 72 -9.26 -6.18 -10.74
CA ARG A 72 -9.31 -7.51 -10.11
C ARG A 72 -8.51 -7.57 -8.81
N LYS A 73 -7.27 -7.05 -8.81
CA LYS A 73 -6.45 -6.99 -7.59
C LYS A 73 -7.10 -6.12 -6.51
N GLU A 74 -7.72 -5.01 -6.89
CA GLU A 74 -8.45 -4.15 -5.93
C GLU A 74 -9.64 -4.89 -5.30
N VAL A 75 -10.39 -5.67 -6.08
CA VAL A 75 -11.47 -6.54 -5.56
C VAL A 75 -10.90 -7.59 -4.59
N GLU A 76 -9.80 -8.25 -4.95
CA GLU A 76 -9.15 -9.27 -4.12
C GLU A 76 -8.65 -8.68 -2.79
N ARG A 77 -8.14 -7.44 -2.79
CA ARG A 77 -7.64 -6.72 -1.60
C ARG A 77 -8.71 -5.92 -0.86
N PHE A 78 -9.93 -5.90 -1.36
CA PHE A 78 -11.01 -5.15 -0.72
C PHE A 78 -11.21 -5.53 0.76
N PRO A 79 -11.16 -6.82 1.17
CA PRO A 79 -11.28 -7.19 2.59
C PRO A 79 -10.21 -6.55 3.49
N GLU A 80 -8.96 -6.51 3.03
CA GLU A 80 -7.85 -5.89 3.76
C GLU A 80 -7.99 -4.37 3.86
N THR A 81 -8.51 -3.75 2.81
CA THR A 81 -8.78 -2.31 2.77
C THR A 81 -9.94 -1.96 3.70
N ALA A 82 -11.03 -2.73 3.64
CA ALA A 82 -12.20 -2.58 4.49
C ALA A 82 -11.86 -2.75 5.98
N ALA A 83 -10.97 -3.68 6.33
CA ALA A 83 -10.52 -3.89 7.71
C ALA A 83 -9.92 -2.63 8.37
N LYS A 84 -9.31 -1.74 7.58
CA LYS A 84 -8.73 -0.47 8.05
C LYS A 84 -9.78 0.61 8.31
N LEU A 85 -11.00 0.46 7.79
CA LEU A 85 -12.09 1.42 7.93
C LEU A 85 -12.78 1.30 9.30
N ARG A 86 -13.22 2.45 9.84
CA ARG A 86 -13.78 2.56 11.20
C ARG A 86 -15.30 2.46 11.26
N THR A 87 -15.98 2.76 10.16
CA THR A 87 -17.45 2.81 10.10
C THR A 87 -17.96 1.94 8.98
N GLU A 88 -19.18 1.43 9.14
CA GLU A 88 -19.87 0.68 8.09
C GLU A 88 -20.11 1.53 6.85
N VAL A 89 -20.51 2.80 7.05
CA VAL A 89 -20.76 3.74 5.96
C VAL A 89 -19.51 3.85 5.07
N ALA A 90 -18.32 3.99 5.67
CA ALA A 90 -17.07 4.05 4.90
C ALA A 90 -16.80 2.76 4.10
N VAL A 91 -17.14 1.58 4.65
CA VAL A 91 -17.00 0.30 3.94
C VAL A 91 -17.95 0.23 2.76
N ARG A 92 -19.21 0.68 2.95
CA ARG A 92 -20.21 0.75 1.87
C ARG A 92 -19.75 1.70 0.77
N ASP A 93 -19.36 2.92 1.12
CA ASP A 93 -18.89 3.93 0.18
C ASP A 93 -17.68 3.43 -0.62
N ALA A 94 -16.69 2.81 0.04
CA ALA A 94 -15.52 2.27 -0.63
C ALA A 94 -15.86 1.11 -1.60
N ALA A 95 -16.83 0.25 -1.23
CA ALA A 95 -17.30 -0.82 -2.10
C ALA A 95 -18.04 -0.26 -3.33
N GLU A 96 -18.88 0.76 -3.12
CA GLU A 96 -19.64 1.43 -4.19
C GLU A 96 -18.73 2.20 -5.15
N GLU A 97 -17.69 2.86 -4.64
CA GLU A 97 -16.68 3.53 -5.46
C GLU A 97 -15.93 2.53 -6.35
N LEU A 98 -15.47 1.40 -5.78
CA LEU A 98 -14.84 0.34 -6.55
C LEU A 98 -15.79 -0.24 -7.58
N ASN A 99 -17.04 -0.50 -7.21
CA ASN A 99 -18.07 -0.97 -8.13
C ASN A 99 -18.35 0.01 -9.27
N THR A 100 -18.34 1.32 -8.99
CA THR A 100 -18.51 2.36 -10.01
C THR A 100 -17.41 2.25 -11.06
N ARG A 101 -16.14 2.08 -10.63
CA ARG A 101 -15.00 1.89 -11.54
C ARG A 101 -15.08 0.58 -12.32
N ILE A 102 -15.52 -0.51 -11.68
CA ILE A 102 -15.74 -1.80 -12.35
C ILE A 102 -16.84 -1.69 -13.41
N MET A 103 -17.97 -1.07 -13.08
CA MET A 103 -19.09 -0.90 -14.00
C MET A 103 -18.76 0.05 -15.15
N ALA A 104 -17.94 1.07 -14.92
CA ALA A 104 -17.41 1.92 -15.99
C ALA A 104 -16.58 1.11 -16.99
N TRP A 105 -15.67 0.25 -16.50
CA TRP A 105 -14.89 -0.62 -17.37
C TRP A 105 -15.74 -1.68 -18.08
N LEU A 106 -16.69 -2.32 -17.39
CA LEU A 106 -17.59 -3.31 -18.02
C LEU A 106 -18.44 -2.72 -19.15
N ARG A 107 -18.77 -1.42 -19.07
CA ARG A 107 -19.50 -0.71 -20.14
C ARG A 107 -18.63 -0.41 -21.36
N ALA A 108 -17.33 -0.23 -21.16
CA ALA A 108 -16.37 0.10 -22.24
C ALA A 108 -15.04 -0.63 -21.98
N PRO A 109 -14.97 -1.96 -22.21
CA PRO A 109 -13.81 -2.74 -21.87
C PRO A 109 -12.64 -2.39 -22.80
N PHE A 110 -11.50 -2.04 -22.18
CA PHE A 110 -10.23 -1.85 -22.86
C PHE A 110 -9.17 -2.79 -22.26
N GLY A 111 -8.33 -3.35 -23.13
CA GLY A 111 -7.25 -4.27 -22.74
C GLY A 111 -7.65 -5.75 -22.76
N PRO A 112 -6.87 -6.62 -22.10
CA PRO A 112 -7.07 -8.07 -22.14
C PRO A 112 -8.40 -8.49 -21.51
N PRO A 113 -9.05 -9.57 -22.00
CA PRO A 113 -10.35 -10.03 -21.52
C PRO A 113 -10.24 -10.76 -20.17
N ILE A 114 -10.01 -10.00 -19.11
CA ILE A 114 -9.90 -10.52 -17.74
C ILE A 114 -11.26 -10.35 -17.04
N PRO A 115 -11.85 -11.43 -16.48
CA PRO A 115 -13.11 -11.32 -15.77
C PRO A 115 -12.94 -10.58 -14.44
N VAL A 116 -13.68 -9.49 -14.29
CA VAL A 116 -13.79 -8.69 -13.07
C VAL A 116 -15.25 -8.70 -12.61
N ARG A 117 -15.48 -8.99 -11.33
CA ARG A 117 -16.83 -9.01 -10.74
C ARG A 117 -16.96 -7.86 -9.72
N PRO A 118 -18.08 -7.12 -9.72
CA PRO A 118 -18.37 -6.16 -8.67
C PRO A 118 -18.36 -6.80 -7.28
N VAL A 119 -17.93 -6.05 -6.28
CA VAL A 119 -18.02 -6.42 -4.88
C VAL A 119 -19.48 -6.40 -4.45
N LYS A 120 -19.95 -7.46 -3.82
CA LYS A 120 -21.26 -7.48 -3.17
C LYS A 120 -21.18 -6.70 -1.86
N VAL A 121 -21.70 -5.47 -1.88
CA VAL A 121 -21.59 -4.49 -0.80
C VAL A 121 -22.04 -5.07 0.54
N GLU A 122 -23.22 -5.68 0.59
CA GLU A 122 -23.78 -6.23 1.84
C GLU A 122 -22.96 -7.40 2.38
N GLU A 123 -22.47 -8.30 1.51
CA GLU A 123 -21.59 -9.39 1.95
C GLU A 123 -20.27 -8.85 2.53
N ALA A 124 -19.72 -7.80 1.92
CA ALA A 124 -18.49 -7.17 2.39
C ALA A 124 -18.67 -6.47 3.73
N VAL A 125 -19.79 -5.77 3.94
CA VAL A 125 -20.16 -5.16 5.22
C VAL A 125 -20.35 -6.22 6.31
N GLN A 126 -21.08 -7.30 6.01
CA GLN A 126 -21.32 -8.36 6.99
C GLN A 126 -20.03 -9.06 7.42
N ARG A 127 -19.11 -9.30 6.47
CA ARG A 127 -17.78 -9.81 6.76
C ARG A 127 -16.99 -8.86 7.67
N TRP A 128 -16.96 -7.57 7.33
CA TRP A 128 -16.29 -6.55 8.14
C TRP A 128 -16.83 -6.47 9.58
N ARG A 129 -18.17 -6.52 9.76
CA ARG A 129 -18.78 -6.55 11.10
C ARG A 129 -18.38 -7.80 11.88
N SER A 130 -18.42 -8.96 11.23
CA SER A 130 -18.06 -10.24 11.83
C SER A 130 -16.60 -10.26 12.31
N ASP A 131 -15.68 -9.76 11.47
CA ASP A 131 -14.25 -9.68 11.80
C ASP A 131 -13.99 -8.71 12.97
N ARG A 132 -14.70 -7.57 13.01
CA ARG A 132 -14.66 -6.61 14.12
C ARG A 132 -15.19 -7.21 15.42
N GLU A 133 -16.30 -7.93 15.37
CA GLU A 133 -16.86 -8.60 16.54
C GLU A 133 -15.94 -9.70 17.06
N ALA A 134 -15.33 -10.49 16.16
CA ALA A 134 -14.34 -11.49 16.52
C ALA A 134 -13.13 -10.85 17.22
N ALA A 135 -12.59 -9.75 16.67
CA ALA A 135 -11.48 -9.02 17.28
C ALA A 135 -11.86 -8.47 18.68
N ARG A 136 -13.03 -7.84 18.82
CA ARG A 136 -13.53 -7.35 20.13
C ARG A 136 -13.74 -8.48 21.14
N ARG A 137 -14.23 -9.64 20.70
CA ARG A 137 -14.37 -10.82 21.58
C ARG A 137 -13.01 -11.34 22.02
N ALA A 138 -12.05 -11.44 21.10
CA ALA A 138 -10.69 -11.86 21.40
C ALA A 138 -10.02 -10.91 22.40
N GLU A 139 -10.15 -9.58 22.22
CA GLU A 139 -9.65 -8.58 23.19
C GLU A 139 -10.28 -8.74 24.58
N ARG A 140 -11.60 -8.99 24.66
CA ARG A 140 -12.29 -9.22 25.95
C ARG A 140 -11.82 -10.51 26.64
N GLN A 141 -11.55 -11.57 25.88
CA GLN A 141 -11.07 -12.85 26.41
C GLN A 141 -9.58 -12.79 26.80
N ALA A 142 -8.79 -12.02 26.04
CA ALA A 142 -7.37 -11.78 26.29
C ALA A 142 -7.12 -10.74 27.40
N ALA A 143 -8.17 -10.18 28.01
CA ALA A 143 -8.09 -9.42 29.24
C ALA A 143 -8.32 -10.35 30.45
N PRO A 144 -7.29 -11.02 31.00
CA PRO A 144 -7.44 -11.77 32.24
C PRO A 144 -7.54 -10.81 33.44
N THR A 145 -8.58 -11.02 34.25
CA THR A 145 -8.53 -11.03 35.72
C THR A 145 -7.66 -9.96 36.41
N ALA A 146 -7.88 -8.68 36.11
CA ALA A 146 -7.58 -7.64 37.10
C ALA A 146 -8.74 -7.62 38.09
N THR A 147 -8.53 -8.20 39.28
CA THR A 147 -9.46 -8.37 40.42
C THR A 147 -10.17 -9.71 40.47
N ASN A 148 -9.42 -10.75 40.85
CA ASN A 148 -9.88 -11.74 41.84
C ASN A 148 -8.63 -12.30 42.50
N THR A 149 -8.07 -11.54 43.44
CA THR A 149 -7.22 -12.12 44.49
C THR A 149 -8.17 -12.86 45.41
N PRO A 150 -8.12 -14.20 45.53
CA PRO A 150 -8.76 -14.88 46.63
C PRO A 150 -7.92 -14.55 47.86
N THR A 151 -8.36 -13.56 48.65
CA THR A 151 -7.93 -13.44 50.05
C THR A 151 -8.51 -14.61 50.79
N ASP A 152 -7.80 -15.74 50.78
CA ASP A 152 -7.94 -16.73 51.83
C ASP A 152 -6.79 -16.51 52.79
N GLN A 153 -7.05 -15.86 53.91
CA GLN A 153 -6.54 -16.25 55.24
C GLN A 153 -7.44 -15.65 56.31
N GLN A 154 -8.16 -16.55 56.98
CA GLN A 154 -8.79 -16.36 58.27
C GLN A 154 -7.74 -15.93 59.31
N GLY A 155 -8.01 -14.82 60.00
CA GLY A 155 -7.23 -14.32 61.12
C GLY A 155 -7.96 -13.16 61.77
N SER A 156 -8.49 -13.42 62.94
CA SER A 156 -9.24 -12.52 63.83
C SER A 156 -8.66 -11.09 63.98
N THR A 157 -9.58 -10.11 64.06
CA THR A 157 -9.34 -8.70 64.41
C THR A 157 -8.51 -8.53 65.70
N PRO A 158 -7.71 -7.44 65.81
CA PRO A 158 -8.28 -6.23 66.38
C PRO A 158 -8.04 -4.97 65.53
N ARG A 159 -9.07 -4.12 65.50
CA ARG A 159 -9.07 -2.76 64.92
C ARG A 159 -7.85 -1.97 65.41
N ARG A 160 -6.86 -1.74 64.55
CA ARG A 160 -5.87 -0.68 64.76
C ARG A 160 -6.31 0.57 64.01
N ARG A 161 -6.54 1.64 64.78
CA ARG A 161 -7.00 2.94 64.33
C ARG A 161 -5.98 3.54 63.36
N PRO A 162 -6.42 4.22 62.29
CA PRO A 162 -5.50 4.82 61.34
C PRO A 162 -4.80 6.06 61.92
N TRP A 163 -3.49 6.13 61.66
CA TRP A 163 -2.53 7.14 62.09
C TRP A 163 -2.80 8.57 61.57
N TRP A 164 -3.68 8.75 60.59
CA TRP A 164 -4.06 10.08 60.07
C TRP A 164 -5.19 10.77 60.86
N SER A 165 -5.76 10.10 61.85
CA SER A 165 -6.78 10.68 62.76
C SER A 165 -6.23 11.69 63.80
N ARG A 166 -4.96 12.13 63.65
CA ARG A 166 -4.30 13.09 64.56
C ARG A 166 -3.84 14.41 63.92
N LEU A 167 -4.16 14.70 62.66
CA LEU A 167 -3.69 15.93 62.01
C LEU A 167 -4.76 16.98 61.65
N LEU A 168 -6.00 16.82 62.10
CA LEU A 168 -7.07 17.82 61.91
C LEU A 168 -7.83 18.10 63.23
N ARG A 169 -7.12 18.64 64.22
CA ARG A 169 -7.74 19.36 65.34
C ARG A 169 -6.88 20.58 65.71
N ARG A 170 -7.14 21.72 65.05
CA ARG A 170 -6.80 23.06 65.58
C ARG A 170 -7.81 23.38 66.70
N PRO A 171 -7.37 23.94 67.82
CA PRO A 171 -8.15 24.95 68.52
C PRO A 171 -7.53 26.34 68.29
N SER A 172 -8.39 27.32 68.54
CA SER A 172 -8.25 28.77 68.48
C SER A 172 -6.97 29.36 69.06
#